data_AF-A0A091S0P2-F1
#
_entry.id   AF-A0A091S0P2-F1
#
_cell.length_a   1.000
_cell.length_b   1.000
_cell.length_c   1.000
_cell.angle_alpha   90.00
_cell.angle_beta   90.00
_cell.angle_gamma   90.00
#
_symmetry.space_group_name_H-M   'P 1'
#
loop_
_entity.id
_entity.type
_entity.pdbx_description
1 polymer ?
#
loop_
_entity_poly.entity_id
_entity_poly.type
_entity_poly.pdbx_seq_one_letter_code
_entity_poly.pdbx_strand_id
1 'polypeptide(L)'
;PCTSQVRSYYVDWRMLRDVKRRKLAYEYADQRLRINAIRKNTILPKELQEVADKEIADLPRDSCPVRIRNRCVLTSRPRGVRRRWRLSRIVFRHFADHGEMSGIQRAMW
;
A
#
# COMPACT_ATOMS: atom_id res chain seq x y z
N PRO A 1 -31.03 -8.56 -0.45
CA PRO A 1 -30.67 -9.79 0.29
C PRO A 1 -29.17 -10.15 0.09
N CYS A 2 -28.32 -9.68 1.00
CA CYS A 2 -27.09 -10.34 1.44
C CYS A 2 -26.56 -9.54 2.65
N THR A 3 -27.22 -9.73 3.79
CA THR A 3 -26.86 -9.15 5.10
C THR A 3 -25.97 -10.11 5.90
N SER A 4 -25.11 -10.87 5.22
CA SER A 4 -24.09 -11.65 5.92
C SER A 4 -22.91 -10.72 6.22
N GLN A 5 -22.67 -10.47 7.51
CA GLN A 5 -21.44 -9.87 7.98
C GLN A 5 -20.29 -10.78 7.52
N VAL A 6 -19.59 -10.43 6.43
CA VAL A 6 -18.35 -11.11 6.08
C VAL A 6 -17.36 -10.79 7.20
N ARG A 7 -17.23 -11.71 8.18
CA ARG A 7 -16.13 -11.68 9.15
C ARG A 7 -14.85 -11.84 8.36
N SER A 8 -14.32 -10.74 7.85
CA SER A 8 -13.01 -10.76 7.22
C SER A 8 -12.01 -11.13 8.30
N TYR A 9 -11.15 -12.13 8.05
CA TYR A 9 -10.04 -12.53 8.95
C TYR A 9 -9.01 -11.41 9.23
N TYR A 10 -9.22 -10.21 8.65
CA TYR A 10 -8.41 -9.03 8.92
C TYR A 10 -8.88 -8.30 10.17
N VAL A 11 -7.92 -7.69 10.86
CA VAL A 11 -8.13 -6.93 12.10
C VAL A 11 -9.21 -5.84 11.96
N ASP A 12 -9.14 -5.06 10.86
CA ASP A 12 -10.12 -4.01 10.56
C ASP A 12 -10.53 -4.05 9.09
N TRP A 13 -11.72 -3.51 8.78
CA TRP A 13 -12.16 -3.15 7.43
C TRP A 13 -11.17 -2.23 6.68
N ARG A 14 -10.38 -1.43 7.42
CA ARG A 14 -9.34 -0.55 6.86
C ARG A 14 -8.18 -1.34 6.28
N MET A 15 -7.82 -2.47 6.92
CA MET A 15 -6.82 -3.40 6.42
C MET A 15 -7.35 -4.12 5.19
N LEU A 16 -8.60 -4.59 5.21
CA LEU A 16 -9.24 -5.19 4.04
C LEU A 16 -9.22 -4.24 2.82
N ARG A 17 -9.54 -2.96 3.00
CA ARG A 17 -9.45 -1.96 1.93
C ARG A 17 -8.03 -1.78 1.39
N ASP A 18 -7.03 -1.75 2.27
CA ASP A 18 -5.63 -1.61 1.85
C ASP A 18 -5.15 -2.85 1.08
N VAL A 19 -5.59 -4.05 1.48
CA VAL A 19 -5.32 -5.30 0.76
C VAL A 19 -5.92 -5.26 -0.65
N LYS A 20 -7.19 -4.86 -0.79
CA LYS A 20 -7.83 -4.71 -2.10
C LYS A 20 -7.06 -3.75 -3.00
N ARG A 21 -6.62 -2.60 -2.47
CA ARG A 21 -5.79 -1.63 -3.21
C ARG A 21 -4.45 -2.21 -3.63
N ARG A 22 -3.76 -2.95 -2.76
CA ARG A 22 -2.47 -3.57 -3.10
C ARG A 22 -2.60 -4.61 -4.21
N LYS A 23 -3.68 -5.41 -4.18
CA LYS A 23 -3.97 -6.38 -5.25
C LYS A 23 -4.20 -5.68 -6.59
N LEU A 24 -5.09 -4.69 -6.59
CA LEU A 24 -5.45 -3.96 -7.81
C LEU A 24 -4.29 -3.09 -8.32
N ALA A 25 -3.45 -2.53 -7.44
CA ALA A 25 -2.22 -1.84 -7.84
C ALA A 25 -1.17 -2.77 -8.45
N TYR A 26 -1.14 -4.04 -8.04
CA TYR A 26 -0.28 -5.05 -8.64
C TYR A 26 -0.78 -5.45 -10.04
N GLU A 27 -2.08 -5.70 -10.18
CA GLU A 27 -2.71 -6.04 -11.46
C GLU A 27 -2.48 -4.98 -12.55
N TYR A 28 -2.61 -3.69 -12.20
CA TYR A 28 -2.46 -2.57 -13.13
C TYR A 28 -1.05 -1.96 -13.16
N ALA A 29 -0.05 -2.58 -12.51
CA ALA A 29 1.29 -2.02 -12.40
C ALA A 29 1.94 -1.79 -13.77
N ASP A 30 1.88 -2.80 -14.65
CA ASP A 30 2.51 -2.76 -15.97
C ASP A 30 1.83 -1.75 -16.90
N GLN A 31 0.49 -1.72 -16.89
CA GLN A 31 -0.29 -0.79 -17.70
C GLN A 31 0.02 0.65 -17.29
N ARG A 32 0.03 0.95 -15.98
CA ARG A 32 0.36 2.29 -15.48
C ARG A 32 1.81 2.67 -15.77
N LEU A 33 2.75 1.73 -15.75
CA LEU A 33 4.15 1.99 -16.11
C LEU A 33 4.27 2.42 -17.58
N ARG A 34 3.65 1.67 -18.49
CA ARG A 34 3.67 1.94 -19.94
C ARG A 34 3.04 3.29 -20.28
N ILE A 35 1.84 3.57 -19.75
CA ILE A 35 1.13 4.83 -20.02
C ILE A 35 1.91 6.03 -19.43
N ASN A 36 2.49 5.88 -18.23
CA ASN A 36 3.33 6.94 -17.66
C ASN A 36 4.60 7.19 -18.47
N ALA A 37 5.20 6.17 -19.08
CA ALA A 37 6.37 6.33 -19.93
C ALA A 37 6.06 7.18 -21.18
N ILE A 38 4.88 6.98 -21.80
CA ILE A 38 4.39 7.81 -22.92
C ILE A 38 4.17 9.25 -22.44
N ARG A 39 3.45 9.41 -21.32
CA ARG A 39 3.11 10.72 -20.78
C ARG A 39 4.33 11.55 -20.36
N LYS A 40 5.37 10.93 -19.82
CA LYS A 40 6.57 11.62 -19.32
C LYS A 40 7.66 11.77 -20.39
N ASN A 41 7.32 11.54 -21.65
CA ASN A 41 8.23 11.65 -22.78
C ASN A 41 8.24 13.07 -23.37
N THR A 42 9.41 13.58 -23.76
CA THR A 42 9.57 14.90 -24.42
C THR A 42 9.72 14.82 -25.94
N ILE A 43 9.93 13.62 -26.49
CA ILE A 43 10.14 13.34 -27.92
C ILE A 43 8.79 13.15 -28.63
N LEU A 44 7.81 12.57 -27.93
CA LEU A 44 6.51 12.24 -28.52
C LEU A 44 5.63 13.49 -28.72
N PRO A 45 4.79 13.51 -29.78
CA PRO A 45 3.79 14.56 -29.99
C PRO A 45 2.90 14.77 -28.77
N LYS A 46 2.48 16.02 -28.54
CA LYS A 46 1.61 16.39 -27.42
C LYS A 46 0.26 15.69 -27.45
N GLU A 47 -0.29 15.44 -28.64
CA GLU A 47 -1.57 14.74 -28.80
C GLU A 47 -1.54 13.33 -28.17
N LEU A 48 -0.43 12.59 -28.33
CA LEU A 48 -0.26 11.28 -27.69
C LEU A 48 -0.15 11.39 -26.16
N GLN A 49 0.43 12.48 -25.66
CA GLN A 49 0.50 12.74 -24.22
C GLN A 49 -0.89 13.01 -23.65
N GLU A 50 -1.72 13.79 -24.36
CA GLU A 50 -3.11 14.07 -23.98
C GLU A 50 -3.98 12.80 -23.96
N VAL A 51 -3.79 11.90 -24.93
CA VAL A 51 -4.47 10.59 -24.94
C VAL A 51 -4.01 9.75 -23.75
N ALA A 52 -2.71 9.66 -23.49
CA ALA A 52 -2.18 8.94 -22.34
C ALA A 52 -2.66 9.52 -20.99
N ASP A 53 -2.87 10.84 -20.91
CA ASP A 53 -3.44 11.50 -19.73
C ASP A 53 -4.91 11.16 -19.50
N LYS A 54 -5.70 10.98 -20.58
CA LYS A 54 -7.07 10.48 -20.48
C LYS A 54 -7.09 9.03 -20.04
N GLU A 55 -6.30 8.17 -20.70
CA GLU A 55 -6.21 6.74 -20.37
C GLU A 55 -5.81 6.51 -18.90
N ILE A 56 -4.80 7.22 -18.39
CA ILE A 56 -4.37 7.04 -16.99
C ILE A 56 -5.39 7.52 -15.96
N ALA A 57 -6.23 8.50 -16.34
CA ALA A 57 -7.32 9.02 -15.52
C ALA A 57 -8.52 8.07 -15.48
N ASP A 58 -8.79 7.37 -16.58
CA ASP A 58 -9.88 6.39 -16.69
C ASP A 58 -9.60 5.09 -15.90
N LEU A 59 -8.32 4.77 -15.67
CA LEU A 59 -7.95 3.61 -14.85
C LEU A 59 -8.53 3.67 -13.43
N PRO A 60 -8.88 2.53 -12.82
CA PRO A 60 -9.51 2.49 -11.50
C PRO A 60 -8.64 3.20 -10.46
N ARG A 61 -9.22 4.18 -9.76
CA ARG A 61 -8.50 5.07 -8.82
C ARG A 61 -7.67 4.32 -7.79
N ASP A 62 -8.16 3.17 -7.32
CA ASP A 62 -7.51 2.36 -6.28
C ASP A 62 -6.26 1.60 -6.77
N SER A 63 -5.97 1.58 -8.08
CA SER A 63 -4.70 1.05 -8.62
C SER A 63 -3.55 2.04 -8.49
N CYS A 64 -3.82 3.29 -8.13
CA CYS A 64 -2.77 4.28 -7.93
C CYS A 64 -1.91 3.92 -6.70
N PRO A 65 -0.58 3.72 -6.88
CA PRO A 65 0.31 3.27 -5.79
C PRO A 65 0.39 4.28 -4.64
N VAL A 66 0.16 5.57 -4.91
CA VAL A 66 0.16 6.65 -3.89
C VAL A 66 -0.91 6.43 -2.81
N ARG A 67 -1.97 5.68 -3.11
CA ARG A 67 -3.08 5.42 -2.17
C ARG A 67 -2.80 4.29 -1.19
N ILE A 68 -1.74 3.51 -1.41
CA ILE A 68 -1.35 2.40 -0.53
C ILE A 68 -0.82 2.99 0.77
N ARG A 69 -1.32 2.50 1.92
CA ARG A 69 -0.86 2.94 3.24
C ARG A 69 -0.13 1.81 3.95
N ASN A 70 1.07 2.06 4.44
CA ASN A 70 1.77 1.08 5.27
C ASN A 70 1.12 1.00 6.65
N ARG A 71 0.41 -0.10 6.90
CA ARG A 71 -0.26 -0.41 8.17
C ARG A 71 0.52 -1.47 8.93
N CYS A 72 0.32 -1.50 10.26
CA CYS A 72 0.76 -2.60 11.09
C CYS A 72 0.04 -3.88 10.68
N VAL A 73 0.80 -4.97 10.49
CA VAL A 73 0.23 -6.27 10.10
C VAL A 73 -0.63 -6.90 11.18
N LEU A 74 -0.32 -6.68 12.48
CA LEU A 74 -1.07 -7.27 13.60
C LEU A 74 -2.24 -6.42 14.08
N THR A 75 -2.16 -5.09 13.97
CA THR A 75 -3.15 -4.18 14.58
C THR A 75 -3.79 -3.20 13.60
N SER A 76 -3.47 -3.26 12.30
CA SER A 76 -3.98 -2.32 11.28
C SER A 76 -3.65 -0.83 11.53
N ARG A 77 -2.86 -0.50 12.56
CA ARG A 77 -2.47 0.89 12.92
C ARG A 77 -1.78 1.59 11.74
N PRO A 78 -2.25 2.77 11.31
CA PRO A 78 -1.74 3.46 10.11
C PRO A 78 -0.52 4.36 10.35
N ARG A 79 -0.22 4.70 11.60
CA ARG A 79 0.86 5.63 11.99
C ARG A 79 1.90 4.94 12.85
N GLY A 80 3.13 5.46 12.84
CA GLY A 80 4.24 4.92 13.62
C GLY A 80 4.51 3.45 13.30
N VAL A 81 4.46 3.09 12.02
CA VAL A 81 4.79 1.74 11.52
C VAL A 81 6.23 1.77 11.04
N ARG A 82 7.07 0.88 11.56
CA ARG A 82 8.45 0.75 11.09
C ARG A 82 8.47 -0.07 9.80
N ARG A 83 9.01 0.48 8.71
CA ARG A 83 8.96 -0.15 7.38
C ARG A 83 9.67 -1.51 7.33
N ARG A 84 10.80 -1.66 8.03
CA ARG A 84 11.60 -2.90 8.08
C ARG A 84 10.80 -4.09 8.62
N TRP A 85 10.13 -3.93 9.76
CA TRP A 85 9.37 -5.00 10.43
C TRP A 85 7.87 -4.99 10.10
N ARG A 86 7.35 -3.91 9.49
CA ARG A 86 5.91 -3.70 9.20
C ARG A 86 5.02 -3.75 10.45
N LEU A 87 5.59 -3.45 11.62
CA LEU A 87 4.90 -3.40 12.91
C LEU A 87 4.70 -1.97 13.40
N SER A 88 3.64 -1.76 14.17
CA SER A 88 3.43 -0.51 14.90
C SER A 88 4.45 -0.36 16.03
N ARG A 89 4.71 0.88 16.44
CA ARG A 89 5.60 1.19 17.58
C ARG A 89 5.25 0.46 18.88
N ILE A 90 3.98 0.12 19.11
CA ILE A 90 3.51 -0.50 20.36
C ILE A 90 3.86 -1.98 20.34
N VAL A 91 3.44 -2.66 19.27
CA VAL A 91 3.69 -4.08 19.04
C VAL A 91 5.19 -4.36 18.86
N PHE A 92 5.90 -3.48 18.16
CA PHE A 92 7.35 -3.58 18.02
C PHE A 92 8.04 -3.53 19.38
N ARG A 93 7.63 -2.62 20.28
CA ARG A 93 8.18 -2.56 21.63
C ARG A 93 7.84 -3.80 22.44
N HIS A 94 6.62 -4.29 22.35
CA HIS A 94 6.22 -5.54 23.02
C HIS A 94 7.15 -6.70 22.66
N PHE A 95 7.37 -6.96 21.37
CA PHE A 95 8.27 -8.03 20.96
C PHE A 95 9.75 -7.78 21.27
N ALA A 96 10.19 -6.51 21.23
CA ALA A 96 11.57 -6.15 21.59
C ALA A 96 11.84 -6.32 23.09
N ASP A 97 10.91 -5.87 23.93
CA ASP A 97 11.04 -5.90 25.39
C ASP A 97 11.01 -7.35 25.93
N HIS A 98 10.35 -8.29 25.23
CA HIS A 98 10.33 -9.72 25.59
C HIS A 98 11.43 -10.55 24.88
N GLY A 99 12.32 -9.94 24.09
CA GLY A 99 13.40 -10.66 23.41
C GLY A 99 12.95 -11.59 22.27
N GLU A 100 11.71 -11.45 21.78
CA GLU A 100 11.18 -12.27 20.67
C GLU A 100 11.75 -11.87 19.29
N MET A 101 12.44 -10.73 19.21
CA MET A 101 13.12 -10.28 18.00
C MET A 101 14.63 -10.38 18.13
N SER A 102 15.24 -11.21 17.28
CA SER A 102 16.69 -11.36 17.23
C SER A 102 17.42 -10.06 16.89
N GLY A 103 18.49 -9.78 17.62
CA GLY A 103 19.38 -8.63 17.39
C GLY A 103 18.83 -7.28 17.83
N ILE A 104 17.69 -7.22 18.50
CA ILE A 104 17.12 -5.98 19.02
C ILE A 104 17.42 -5.87 20.51
N GLN A 105 18.22 -4.87 20.87
CA GLN A 105 18.55 -4.52 22.24
C GLN A 105 18.21 -3.06 22.51
N ARG A 106 18.06 -2.70 23.79
CA ARG A 106 17.97 -1.30 24.18
C ARG A 106 19.32 -0.64 23.89
N ALA A 107 19.28 0.49 23.21
CA ALA A 107 20.48 1.27 22.99
C ALA A 107 20.92 1.90 24.33
N MET A 108 22.19 1.71 24.67
CA MET A 108 22.85 2.25 25.85
C MET A 108 24.01 3.09 25.34
N TRP A 109 23.99 4.37 25.67
CA TRP A 109 25.03 5.34 25.32
C TRP A 109 25.17 6.33 26.47
#